data_AF-A0A1W1CDX2-F1
#
_entry.id   AF-A0A1W1CDX2-F1
#
_cell.length_a   1.000
_cell.length_b   1.000
_cell.length_c   1.000
_cell.angle_alpha   90.00
_cell.angle_beta   90.00
_cell.angle_gamma   90.00
#
_symmetry.space_group_name_H-M   'P 1'
#
loop_
_entity.id
_entity.type
_entity.pdbx_description
1 polymer ?
#
loop_
_entity_poly.entity_id
_entity_poly.type
_entity_poly.pdbx_seq_one_letter_code
_entity_poly.pdbx_strand_id
1 'polypeptide(L)'
;MNRVIRQTIRRKIGGDQQRINHMSTKYSNTTYKNVLFPVWTAEFKWNNKTYNYAINGQTGKVTGERPYSWIKITILIVTILLIIGGAVYLDNNPNILNIHFNRIF
;
A
#
# COMPACT_ATOMS: atom_id res chain seq x y z
N MET A 1 15.14 -10.88 21.67
CA MET A 1 16.04 -10.71 22.84
C MET A 1 17.39 -11.42 22.69
N ASN A 2 17.43 -12.74 22.46
CA ASN A 2 18.69 -13.51 22.36
C ASN A 2 19.69 -12.99 21.31
N ARG A 3 19.20 -12.46 20.17
CA ARG A 3 20.07 -11.83 19.15
C ARG A 3 20.81 -10.60 19.70
N VAL A 4 20.13 -9.77 20.49
CA VAL A 4 20.71 -8.58 21.12
C VAL A 4 21.74 -8.99 22.16
N ILE A 5 21.41 -9.94 23.04
CA ILE A 5 22.36 -10.46 24.05
C ILE A 5 23.61 -11.04 23.38
N ARG A 6 23.43 -11.85 22.33
CA ARG A 6 24.55 -12.41 21.55
C ARG A 6 25.38 -11.30 20.87
N GLN A 7 24.75 -10.27 20.32
CA GLN A 7 25.46 -9.12 19.75
C GLN A 7 26.25 -8.35 20.82
N THR A 8 25.69 -8.17 22.02
CA THR A 8 26.39 -7.52 23.13
C THR A 8 27.58 -8.34 23.59
N ILE A 9 27.44 -9.67 23.72
CA ILE A 9 28.56 -10.58 24.02
C ILE A 9 29.65 -10.43 22.96
N ARG A 10 29.27 -10.45 21.68
CA ARG A 10 30.20 -10.28 20.56
C ARG A 10 30.95 -8.94 20.59
N ARG A 11 30.24 -7.83 20.82
CA ARG A 11 30.87 -6.50 20.97
C ARG A 11 31.84 -6.45 22.14
N LYS A 12 31.52 -7.12 23.26
CA LYS A 12 32.40 -7.15 24.44
C LYS A 12 33.65 -8.01 24.25
N ILE A 13 33.58 -9.11 23.50
CA ILE A 13 34.75 -9.97 23.24
C ILE A 13 35.74 -9.28 22.29
N GLY A 14 35.25 -8.59 21.25
CA GLY A 14 36.09 -7.97 20.21
C GLY A 14 36.77 -8.99 19.26
N GLY A 15 37.24 -8.53 18.08
CA GLY A 15 37.91 -9.37 17.07
C GLY A 15 37.02 -9.93 15.95
N ASP A 16 37.67 -10.33 14.84
CA ASP A 16 37.02 -10.60 13.55
C ASP A 16 36.35 -11.99 13.47
N GLN A 17 36.85 -12.96 14.24
CA GLN A 17 36.31 -14.32 14.31
C GLN A 17 35.96 -14.65 15.76
N GLN A 18 34.67 -14.71 16.06
CA GLN A 18 34.18 -14.95 17.42
C GLN A 18 33.22 -16.14 17.48
N ARG A 19 33.57 -17.10 18.34
CA ARG A 19 32.77 -18.28 18.65
C ARG A 19 32.33 -18.25 20.11
N ILE A 20 31.02 -18.29 20.35
CA ILE A 20 30.43 -18.35 21.70
C ILE A 20 30.16 -19.82 22.01
N ASN A 21 30.99 -20.41 22.86
CA ASN A 21 30.94 -21.85 23.16
C ASN A 21 29.80 -22.20 24.14
N HIS A 22 29.46 -21.30 25.06
CA HIS A 22 28.36 -21.47 26.00
C HIS A 22 27.68 -20.13 26.29
N MET A 23 26.35 -20.12 26.32
CA MET A 23 25.55 -18.95 26.65
C MET A 23 24.31 -19.42 27.41
N SER A 24 24.27 -19.16 28.71
CA SER A 24 23.13 -19.42 29.58
C SER A 24 22.53 -18.08 30.00
N THR A 25 21.30 -17.82 29.57
CA THR A 25 20.55 -16.61 29.95
C THR A 25 19.30 -17.04 30.71
N LYS A 26 19.26 -16.72 32.00
CA LYS A 26 18.07 -16.89 32.85
C LYS A 26 17.29 -15.59 32.89
N TYR A 27 16.01 -15.64 32.55
CA TYR A 27 15.07 -14.54 32.71
C TYR A 27 14.23 -14.81 33.95
N SER A 28 14.07 -13.83 34.84
CA SER A 28 13.23 -13.93 36.05
C SER A 28 12.36 -12.69 36.17
N ASN A 29 11.14 -12.85 36.70
CA ASN A 29 10.16 -11.76 36.91
C ASN A 29 9.90 -10.91 35.65
N THR A 30 9.81 -11.55 34.48
CA THR A 30 9.42 -10.85 33.25
C THR A 30 7.96 -10.43 33.36
N THR A 31 7.71 -9.15 33.59
CA THR A 31 6.37 -8.56 33.61
C THR A 31 6.04 -7.93 32.26
N TYR A 32 4.75 -7.91 31.91
CA TYR A 32 4.28 -7.25 30.70
C TYR A 32 4.04 -5.77 30.97
N LYS A 33 4.49 -4.91 30.05
CA LYS A 33 4.04 -3.52 30.01
C LYS A 33 2.92 -3.41 29.00
N ASN A 34 1.71 -3.14 29.49
CA ASN A 34 0.61 -2.73 28.62
C ASN A 34 0.87 -1.29 28.19
N VAL A 35 0.94 -1.08 26.88
CA VAL A 35 1.18 0.25 26.29
C VAL A 35 -0.06 0.65 25.51
N LEU A 36 -0.61 1.82 25.81
CA LEU A 36 -1.70 2.39 25.04
C LEU A 36 -1.12 3.21 23.89
N PHE A 37 -1.52 2.87 22.67
CA PHE A 37 -1.19 3.66 21.49
C PHE A 37 -2.35 4.59 21.17
N PRO A 38 -2.11 5.88 20.87
CA PRO A 38 -3.18 6.78 20.49
C PRO A 38 -3.66 6.38 19.09
N VAL A 39 -4.91 5.92 19.02
CA VAL A 39 -5.61 5.59 17.78
C VAL A 39 -6.99 6.22 17.84
N TRP A 40 -7.39 6.94 16.80
CA TRP A 40 -8.74 7.45 16.63
C TRP A 40 -9.47 6.63 15.59
N THR A 41 -10.66 6.16 15.91
CA THR A 41 -11.51 5.38 15.00
C THR A 41 -12.81 6.12 14.75
N ALA A 42 -13.29 6.08 13.52
CA ALA A 42 -14.60 6.61 13.17
C ALA A 42 -15.31 5.70 12.16
N GLU A 43 -16.64 5.68 12.29
CA GLU A 43 -17.53 4.91 11.44
C GLU A 43 -18.47 5.90 10.72
N PHE A 44 -18.66 5.73 9.42
CA PHE A 44 -19.72 6.42 8.69
C PHE A 44 -20.50 5.45 7.80
N LYS A 45 -21.81 5.71 7.67
CA LYS A 45 -22.70 4.91 6.83
C LYS A 45 -22.97 5.64 5.52
N TRP A 46 -22.80 4.94 4.41
CA TRP A 46 -23.07 5.44 3.07
C TRP A 46 -23.66 4.34 2.20
N ASN A 47 -24.80 4.61 1.54
CA ASN A 47 -25.49 3.67 0.66
C ASN A 47 -25.67 2.27 1.28
N ASN A 48 -26.19 2.22 2.51
CA ASN A 48 -26.40 1.00 3.30
C ASN A 48 -25.14 0.16 3.57
N LYS A 49 -23.95 0.74 3.37
CA LYS A 49 -22.65 0.15 3.73
C LYS A 49 -21.98 0.98 4.81
N THR A 50 -21.40 0.30 5.79
CA THR A 50 -20.60 0.90 6.86
C THR A 50 -19.15 0.98 6.41
N TYR A 51 -18.54 2.15 6.56
CA TYR A 51 -17.12 2.39 6.28
C TYR A 51 -16.42 2.75 7.58
N ASN A 52 -15.37 1.99 7.88
CA ASN A 52 -14.54 2.19 9.05
C ASN A 52 -13.18 2.75 8.65
N TYR A 53 -12.72 3.75 9.38
CA TYR A 53 -11.34 4.22 9.26
C TYR A 53 -10.72 4.46 10.63
N ALA A 54 -9.44 4.17 10.71
CA ALA A 54 -8.59 4.34 11.87
C ALA A 54 -7.44 5.29 11.53
N ILE A 55 -7.08 6.13 12.48
CA ILE A 55 -6.05 7.14 12.36
C ILE A 55 -5.03 6.89 13.47
N ASN A 56 -3.76 6.75 13.09
CA ASN A 56 -2.67 6.73 14.06
C ASN A 56 -2.53 8.13 14.67
N GLY A 57 -2.71 8.26 15.98
CA GLY A 57 -2.66 9.55 16.68
C GLY A 57 -1.26 10.13 16.84
N GLN A 58 -0.19 9.37 16.56
CA GLN A 58 1.19 9.86 16.58
C GLN A 58 1.65 10.36 15.21
N THR A 59 1.33 9.63 14.14
CA THR A 59 1.82 9.93 12.78
C THR A 59 0.78 10.59 11.89
N GLY A 60 -0.49 10.61 12.28
CA GLY A 60 -1.61 11.08 11.46
C GLY A 60 -1.92 10.18 10.25
N LYS A 61 -1.32 8.98 10.17
CA LYS A 61 -1.58 8.06 9.05
C LYS A 61 -2.99 7.50 9.18
N VAL A 62 -3.77 7.64 8.11
CA VAL A 62 -5.14 7.16 8.02
C VAL A 62 -5.15 5.82 7.29
N THR A 63 -5.88 4.84 7.82
CA THR A 63 -6.11 3.55 7.19
C THR A 63 -7.59 3.22 7.32
N GLY A 64 -8.23 2.85 6.22
CA GLY A 64 -9.66 2.55 6.25
C GLY A 64 -10.23 2.35 4.86
N GLU A 65 -11.49 1.95 4.83
CA GLU A 65 -12.24 1.79 3.59
C GLU A 65 -12.77 3.14 3.11
N ARG A 66 -12.77 3.36 1.79
CA ARG A 66 -13.29 4.58 1.17
C ARG A 66 -14.33 4.24 0.10
N PRO A 67 -15.43 5.02 -0.03
CA PRO A 67 -16.38 4.83 -1.10
C PRO A 67 -15.73 5.24 -2.42
N TYR A 68 -15.77 4.34 -3.39
CA TYR A 68 -15.36 4.64 -4.76
C TYR A 68 -16.53 5.25 -5.53
N SER A 69 -16.25 6.28 -6.31
CA SER A 69 -17.27 6.91 -7.17
C SER A 69 -17.46 6.07 -8.43
N TRP A 70 -18.60 5.39 -8.52
CA TRP A 70 -18.98 4.59 -9.69
C TRP A 70 -18.95 5.42 -10.99
N ILE A 71 -19.38 6.69 -10.95
CA ILE A 71 -19.34 7.61 -12.09
C ILE A 71 -17.92 7.79 -12.63
N LYS A 72 -16.92 8.01 -11.74
CA LYS A 72 -15.52 8.18 -12.17
C LYS A 72 -14.99 6.91 -12.85
N ILE A 73 -15.34 5.74 -12.31
CA ILE A 73 -14.93 4.45 -12.88
C ILE A 73 -15.61 4.22 -14.24
N THR A 74 -16.91 4.47 -14.33
CA THR A 74 -17.66 4.33 -15.59
C THR A 74 -17.11 5.24 -16.68
N ILE A 75 -16.87 6.52 -16.37
CA ILE A 75 -16.29 7.47 -17.34
C ILE A 75 -14.92 6.99 -17.83
N LEU A 76 -14.07 6.50 -16.93
CA LEU A 76 -12.76 5.96 -17.29
C LEU A 76 -12.88 4.76 -18.24
N ILE A 77 -13.76 3.80 -17.93
CA ILE A 77 -14.01 2.63 -18.76
C ILE A 77 -14.54 3.04 -20.14
N VAL A 78 -15.55 3.91 -20.19
CA VAL A 78 -16.15 4.40 -21.44
C VAL A 78 -15.09 5.11 -22.30
N THR A 79 -14.25 5.93 -21.68
CA THR A 79 -13.18 6.65 -22.39
C THR A 79 -12.19 5.69 -23.05
N ILE A 80 -11.76 4.66 -22.31
CA ILE A 80 -10.87 3.61 -22.84
C ILE A 80 -11.52 2.86 -24.01
N LEU A 81 -12.79 2.49 -23.87
CA LEU A 81 -13.54 1.80 -24.93
C LEU A 81 -13.68 2.66 -26.19
N LEU A 82 -13.93 3.96 -26.05
CA LEU A 82 -14.02 4.87 -27.19
C LEU A 82 -12.68 5.02 -27.92
N ILE A 83 -11.57 5.09 -27.19
CA ILE A 83 -10.22 5.16 -27.78
C ILE A 83 -9.92 3.90 -28.58
N ILE A 84 -10.16 2.72 -27.99
CA ILE A 84 -9.91 1.43 -28.64
C ILE A 84 -10.84 1.26 -29.84
N GLY A 85 -12.14 1.53 -29.67
CA GLY A 85 -13.12 1.44 -30.75
C GLY A 85 -12.81 2.39 -31.91
N GLY A 86 -12.40 3.62 -31.61
CA GLY A 86 -11.95 4.59 -32.61
C GLY A 86 -10.70 4.11 -33.35
N ALA A 87 -9.69 3.60 -32.64
CA ALA A 87 -8.47 3.07 -33.25
C ALA A 87 -8.75 1.88 -34.17
N VAL A 88 -9.56 0.91 -33.71
CA VAL A 88 -9.97 -0.25 -34.52
C VAL A 88 -10.83 0.19 -35.72
N TYR A 89 -11.70 1.18 -35.56
CA TYR A 89 -12.49 1.71 -36.66
C TYR A 89 -11.62 2.37 -37.73
N LEU A 90 -10.60 3.14 -37.33
CA LEU A 90 -9.65 3.78 -38.23
C LEU A 90 -8.77 2.75 -38.96
N ASP A 91 -8.31 1.71 -38.26
CA ASP A 91 -7.51 0.61 -38.84
C ASP A 91 -8.30 -0.17 -39.89
N ASN A 92 -9.57 -0.48 -39.61
CA ASN A 92 -10.46 -1.16 -40.57
C ASN A 92 -10.92 -0.27 -41.73
N ASN A 93 -10.80 1.06 -41.61
CA ASN A 93 -11.25 2.01 -42.63
C ASN A 93 -10.11 2.99 -43.01
N PRO A 94 -9.01 2.51 -43.62
CA PRO A 94 -7.85 3.35 -43.95
C PRO A 94 -8.19 4.47 -44.95
N ASN A 95 -9.28 4.31 -45.71
CA ASN A 95 -9.77 5.29 -46.67
C ASN A 95 -10.21 6.62 -46.00
N ILE A 96 -10.58 6.62 -44.72
CA ILE A 96 -11.04 7.83 -44.01
C ILE A 96 -9.87 8.80 -43.80
N LEU A 97 -8.68 8.28 -43.49
CA LEU A 97 -7.46 9.08 -43.39
C LEU A 97 -7.01 9.60 -44.77
N ASN A 98 -7.13 8.76 -45.82
CA ASN A 98 -6.77 9.15 -47.19
C ASN A 98 -7.69 10.23 -47.79
N ILE A 99 -8.99 10.19 -47.53
CA ILE A 99 -9.95 11.21 -48.03
C ILE A 99 -9.69 12.58 -47.40
N HIS A 100 -9.25 12.63 -46.13
CA HIS A 100 -8.90 13.90 -45.48
C HIS A 100 -7.53 14.44 -45.93
N PHE A 101 -6.55 13.57 -46.20
CA PHE A 101 -5.22 13.99 -46.66
C PHE A 101 -5.26 14.56 -48.09
N ASN A 102 -6.07 13.98 -48.98
CA ASN A 102 -6.19 14.41 -50.38
C ASN A 102 -7.12 15.62 -50.60
N ARG A 103 -7.70 16.18 -49.53
CA ARG A 103 -8.55 17.38 -49.55
C ARG A 103 -7.85 18.65 -49.04
N ILE A 104 -6.65 18.50 -48.46
CA ILE A 104 -5.87 19.59 -47.85
C ILE A 104 -4.68 19.99 -48.76
N PHE A 105 -4.46 19.28 -49.87
CA PHE A 105 -3.58 19.67 -50.98
C PHE A 105 -4.38 19.71 -52.29
#